data_AF-A0A955ZLT7-F1
#
_entry.id   AF-A0A955ZLT7-F1
#
_cell.length_a   1.000
_cell.length_b   1.000
_cell.length_c   1.000
_cell.angle_alpha   90.00
_cell.angle_beta   90.00
_cell.angle_gamma   90.00
#
_symmetry.space_group_name_H-M   'P 1'
#
loop_
_entity.id
_entity.type
_entity.pdbx_description
1 polymer ?
#
loop_
_entity_poly.entity_id
_entity_poly.type
_entity_poly.pdbx_seq_one_letter_code
_entity_poly.pdbx_strand_id
1 'polypeptide(L)'
;MKDTRRCPKCASRRILFVRDVADASHGYETRVELWQLVRSEDAAGNVTRSGFVQACVCQGCGFTELYVWKPETLVANGKDVILLGAAEDTPYR
;
A
#
# COMPACT_ATOMS: atom_id res chain seq x y z
N MET A 1 -6.54 -9.78 -4.31
CA MET A 1 -5.80 -10.23 -5.52
C MET A 1 -4.55 -11.05 -5.19
N LYS A 2 -3.80 -10.73 -4.13
CA LYS A 2 -2.54 -11.39 -3.75
C LYS A 2 -2.69 -12.89 -3.50
N ASP A 3 -3.74 -13.31 -2.81
CA ASP A 3 -3.98 -14.72 -2.49
C ASP A 3 -4.79 -15.42 -3.59
N THR A 4 -5.90 -14.82 -4.00
CA THR A 4 -6.83 -15.41 -4.97
C THR A 4 -6.33 -15.40 -6.43
N ARG A 5 -5.32 -14.59 -6.74
CA ARG A 5 -4.82 -14.32 -8.11
C ARG A 5 -5.92 -13.93 -9.11
N ARG A 6 -7.01 -13.34 -8.62
CA ARG A 6 -8.17 -12.88 -9.40
C ARG A 6 -8.54 -11.46 -9.04
N CYS A 7 -8.84 -10.66 -10.06
CA CYS A 7 -9.32 -9.29 -9.89
C CYS A 7 -10.76 -9.29 -9.34
N PRO A 8 -11.05 -8.59 -8.23
CA PRO A 8 -12.41 -8.53 -7.68
C PRO A 8 -13.37 -7.73 -8.58
N LYS A 9 -12.85 -6.82 -9.42
CA LYS A 9 -13.66 -5.97 -10.31
C LYS A 9 -14.08 -6.65 -11.62
N CYS A 10 -13.20 -7.45 -12.23
CA CYS A 10 -13.45 -8.03 -13.57
C CYS A 10 -13.19 -9.53 -13.68
N ALA A 11 -12.90 -10.21 -12.57
CA ALA A 11 -12.55 -11.63 -12.49
C ALA A 11 -11.32 -12.09 -13.30
N SER A 12 -10.62 -11.19 -14.00
CA SER A 12 -9.40 -11.50 -14.74
C SER A 12 -8.32 -12.09 -13.84
N ARG A 13 -7.54 -13.02 -14.40
CA ARG A 13 -6.37 -13.64 -13.75
C ARG A 13 -5.04 -13.01 -14.14
N ARG A 14 -5.06 -11.97 -15.00
CA ARG A 14 -3.87 -11.25 -15.43
C ARG A 14 -3.44 -10.24 -14.38
N ILE A 15 -2.85 -10.74 -13.29
CA ILE A 15 -2.47 -9.94 -12.12
C ILE A 15 -0.95 -9.74 -12.11
N LEU A 16 -0.51 -8.48 -12.10
CA LEU A 16 0.87 -8.09 -11.83
C LEU A 16 1.05 -7.85 -10.34
N PHE A 17 2.17 -8.31 -9.79
CA PHE A 17 2.59 -7.97 -8.44
C PHE A 17 3.76 -6.98 -8.53
N VAL A 18 3.53 -5.77 -8.04
CA VAL A 18 4.54 -4.71 -7.97
C VAL A 18 5.15 -4.75 -6.58
N ARG A 19 6.32 -5.38 -6.49
CA ARG A 19 7.10 -5.49 -5.24
C ARG A 19 7.87 -4.21 -4.96
N ASP A 20 8.42 -3.62 -6.01
CA ASP A 20 9.38 -2.52 -5.98
C ASP A 20 8.98 -1.52 -7.06
N VAL A 21 9.20 -0.23 -6.76
CA VAL A 21 9.08 0.86 -7.73
C VAL A 21 10.48 1.41 -7.94
N ALA A 22 10.78 1.86 -9.16
CA ALA A 22 12.02 2.53 -9.47
C ALA A 22 11.72 3.95 -9.96
N ASP A 23 12.51 4.91 -9.51
CA ASP A 23 12.63 6.22 -10.16
C ASP A 23 13.78 6.15 -11.14
N ALA A 24 13.51 6.51 -12.40
CA ALA A 24 14.51 6.54 -13.48
C ALA A 24 14.92 7.97 -13.83
N SER A 25 14.64 8.95 -12.96
CA SER A 25 15.10 10.31 -13.12
C SER A 25 16.63 10.34 -13.27
N HIS A 26 17.11 11.19 -14.19
CA HIS A 26 18.54 11.36 -14.50
C HIS A 26 19.28 10.14 -15.08
N GLY A 27 18.56 9.14 -15.63
CA GLY A 27 19.16 8.06 -16.40
C GLY A 27 19.70 6.88 -15.57
N TYR A 28 19.40 6.85 -14.27
CA TYR A 28 19.72 5.74 -13.38
C TYR A 28 18.45 5.23 -12.71
N GLU A 29 18.25 3.91 -12.68
CA GLU A 29 17.15 3.31 -11.93
C GLU A 29 17.51 3.24 -10.45
N THR A 30 16.85 4.07 -9.64
CA THR A 30 16.93 4.04 -8.19
C THR A 30 15.69 3.40 -7.63
N ARG A 31 15.84 2.33 -6.85
CA ARG A 31 14.70 1.73 -6.13
C ARG A 31 14.12 2.75 -5.15
N VAL A 32 12.84 3.02 -5.28
CA VAL A 32 12.08 3.89 -4.39
C VAL A 32 11.06 3.10 -3.59
N GLU A 33 10.70 3.65 -2.44
CA GLU A 33 9.78 3.04 -1.50
C GLU A 33 8.48 3.85 -1.48
N LEU A 34 7.35 3.16 -1.65
CA LEU A 34 6.03 3.75 -1.44
C LEU A 34 5.63 3.59 0.02
N TRP A 35 5.21 4.70 0.62
CA TRP A 35 4.79 4.76 2.02
C TRP A 35 3.32 5.16 2.08
N GLN A 36 2.52 4.47 2.89
CA GLN A 36 1.11 4.79 3.06
C GLN A 36 0.93 6.12 3.81
N LEU A 37 1.81 6.39 4.78
CA LEU A 37 1.68 7.52 5.70
C LEU A 37 3.04 8.14 5.99
N VAL A 38 3.05 9.47 5.95
CA VAL A 38 4.14 10.33 6.39
C VAL A 38 3.60 11.10 7.59
N ARG A 39 4.01 10.72 8.80
CA ARG A 39 3.55 11.35 10.04
C ARG A 39 4.01 12.80 10.05
N SER A 40 3.12 13.70 10.51
CA SER A 40 3.45 15.09 10.77
C SER A 40 4.67 15.19 11.67
N GLU A 41 5.53 16.15 11.37
CA GLU A 41 6.72 16.55 12.11
C GLU A 41 6.53 16.38 13.63
N ASP A 42 7.47 15.71 14.29
CA ASP A 42 7.60 15.83 15.74
C ASP A 42 7.95 17.29 16.12
N ALA A 43 8.01 17.61 17.41
CA ALA A 43 8.37 18.96 17.87
C ALA A 43 9.75 19.44 17.37
N ALA A 44 10.57 18.55 16.82
CA ALA A 44 11.89 18.82 16.24
C ALA A 44 11.89 18.78 14.69
N GLY A 45 10.75 18.63 14.01
CA GLY A 45 10.67 18.60 12.55
C GLY A 45 10.87 17.21 11.93
N ASN A 46 11.00 16.14 12.71
CA ASN A 46 11.28 14.82 12.15
C ASN A 46 10.03 14.15 11.61
N VAL A 47 10.16 13.61 10.40
CA VAL A 47 9.12 12.88 9.71
C VAL A 47 9.22 11.40 10.06
N THR A 48 8.17 10.84 10.68
CA THR A 48 8.06 9.38 10.88
C THR A 48 7.36 8.76 9.68
N ARG A 49 7.98 7.75 9.05
CA ARG A 49 7.38 7.00 7.93
C ARG A 49 6.70 5.73 8.45
N SER A 50 5.55 5.38 7.90
CA SER A 50 4.81 4.17 8.29
C SER A 50 4.23 3.47 7.06
N GLY A 51 4.25 2.14 7.09
CA GLY A 51 3.59 1.27 6.12
C GLY A 51 4.24 1.25 4.74
N PHE A 52 5.27 0.43 4.55
CA PHE A 52 5.83 0.13 3.22
C PHE A 52 4.78 -0.56 2.36
N VAL A 53 4.48 0.00 1.19
CA VAL A 53 3.37 -0.41 0.33
C VAL A 53 3.84 -1.23 -0.86
N GLN A 54 3.10 -2.30 -1.14
CA GLN A 54 3.15 -3.08 -2.37
C GLN A 54 1.82 -3.03 -3.08
N ALA A 55 1.79 -3.41 -4.36
CA ALA A 55 0.55 -3.42 -5.13
C ALA A 55 0.35 -4.72 -5.89
N CYS A 56 -0.90 -5.15 -5.99
CA CYS A 56 -1.36 -6.00 -7.09
C CYS A 56 -2.11 -5.14 -8.08
N VAL A 57 -1.83 -5.27 -9.38
CA VAL A 57 -2.49 -4.53 -10.45
C VAL A 57 -3.08 -5.50 -11.46
N CYS A 58 -4.38 -5.36 -11.74
CA CYS A 58 -5.04 -6.15 -12.78
C CYS A 58 -4.78 -5.54 -14.17
N GLN A 59 -4.12 -6.28 -15.07
CA GLN A 59 -3.89 -5.82 -16.45
C GLN A 59 -5.18 -5.72 -17.28
N GLY A 60 -6.25 -6.42 -16.89
CA GLY A 60 -7.52 -6.40 -17.61
C GLY A 60 -8.29 -5.09 -17.48
N CYS A 61 -8.39 -4.55 -16.27
CA CYS A 61 -9.24 -3.38 -15.98
C CYS A 61 -8.53 -2.27 -15.17
N GLY A 62 -7.24 -2.41 -14.89
CA GLY A 62 -6.45 -1.44 -14.13
C GLY A 62 -6.76 -1.36 -12.63
N PHE A 63 -7.63 -2.24 -12.10
CA PHE A 63 -7.90 -2.27 -10.66
C PHE A 63 -6.62 -2.58 -9.88
N THR A 64 -6.34 -1.75 -8.87
CA THR A 64 -5.13 -1.82 -8.05
C THR A 64 -5.52 -2.02 -6.59
N GLU A 65 -4.88 -3.00 -5.95
CA GLU A 65 -5.03 -3.30 -4.53
C GLU A 65 -3.68 -3.13 -3.86
N LEU A 66 -3.64 -2.28 -2.83
CA LEU A 66 -2.43 -1.94 -2.10
C LEU A 66 -2.32 -2.77 -0.82
N TYR A 67 -1.11 -3.18 -0.47
CA TYR A 67 -0.80 -3.98 0.71
C TYR A 67 0.33 -3.34 1.49
N VAL A 68 0.25 -3.37 2.82
CA VAL A 68 1.36 -2.98 3.68
C VAL A 68 2.19 -4.22 4.01
N TRP A 69 3.50 -4.18 3.72
CA TRP A 69 4.43 -5.32 3.91
C TRP A 69 4.74 -5.60 5.39
N LYS A 70 4.62 -4.58 6.26
CA LYS A 70 4.80 -4.67 7.72
C LYS A 70 3.62 -4.00 8.43
N PRO A 71 2.46 -4.65 8.52
CA PRO A 71 1.26 -4.04 9.09
C PRO A 71 1.43 -3.58 10.54
N GLU A 72 2.36 -4.19 11.29
CA GLU A 72 2.75 -3.77 12.65
C GLU A 72 3.33 -2.35 12.71
N THR A 73 3.75 -1.78 11.57
CA THR A 73 4.20 -0.40 11.49
C THR A 73 3.05 0.60 11.41
N LEU A 74 1.81 0.15 11.22
CA LEU A 74 0.62 1.00 11.18
C LEU A 74 0.20 1.38 12.59
N VAL A 75 0.44 2.64 12.95
CA VAL A 75 0.11 3.19 14.27
C VAL A 75 -0.99 4.24 14.11
N ALA A 76 -2.14 4.00 14.73
CA ALA A 76 -3.18 5.01 14.84
C ALA A 76 -2.68 6.17 15.72
N ASN A 77 -2.84 7.40 15.24
CA ASN A 77 -2.44 8.61 15.98
C ASN A 77 -3.63 9.47 16.43
N GLY A 78 -4.86 9.06 16.12
CA GLY A 78 -6.08 9.76 16.50
C GLY A 78 -6.37 11.05 15.73
N LYS A 79 -5.48 11.46 14.82
CA LYS A 79 -5.59 12.69 14.02
C LYS A 79 -5.65 12.39 12.52
N ASP A 80 -4.54 11.87 11.99
CA ASP A 80 -4.39 11.54 10.57
C ASP A 80 -4.75 10.07 10.30
N VAL A 81 -4.67 9.23 11.34
CA VAL A 81 -4.99 7.80 11.30
C VAL A 81 -5.87 7.48 12.50
N ILE A 82 -7.13 7.19 12.24
CA ILE A 82 -8.12 6.75 13.23
C ILE A 82 -8.47 5.29 12.99
N LEU A 83 -8.56 4.51 14.06
CA LEU A 83 -9.09 3.15 14.00
C LEU A 83 -10.61 3.25 13.91
N LEU A 84 -11.16 3.03 12.72
CA LEU A 84 -12.58 2.77 12.56
C LEU A 84 -12.81 1.34 13.07
N GLY A 85 -13.68 1.18 14.06
CA GLY A 85 -13.81 -0.05 14.87
C GLY A 85 -13.87 -1.36 14.09
N ALA A 86 -13.59 -2.47 14.78
CA ALA A 86 -13.64 -3.82 14.22
C ALA A 86 -15.08 -4.23 13.90
N ALA A 87 -15.63 -3.76 12.78
CA ALA A 87 -16.85 -4.33 12.23
C ALA A 87 -16.51 -5.72 11.69
N GLU A 88 -17.10 -6.75 12.28
CA GLU A 88 -17.19 -8.10 11.71
C GLU A 88 -18.09 -8.06 10.47
N ASP A 89 -17.56 -7.52 9.39
CA ASP A 89 -18.02 -7.77 8.04
C ASP A 89 -16.86 -7.44 7.11
N THR A 90 -16.01 -8.44 6.87
CA THR A 90 -14.86 -8.28 5.99
C THR A 90 -15.20 -8.86 4.61
N PRO A 91 -15.41 -8.02 3.58
CA PRO A 91 -15.66 -8.49 2.21
C PRO A 91 -14.42 -9.06 1.52
N TYR A 92 -13.27 -9.11 2.21
CA TYR A 92 -11.98 -9.53 1.67
C TYR A 92 -11.28 -10.51 2.63
N ARG A 93 -11.83 -11.72 2.76
CA ARG A 93 -11.08 -12.94 3.08
C ARG A 93 -11.22 -13.92 1.91
#